data_AF-A0A535XAG5-F1
#
_entry.id   AF-A0A535XAG5-F1
#
_cell.length_a   1.000
_cell.length_b   1.000
_cell.length_c   1.000
_cell.angle_alpha   90.00
_cell.angle_beta   90.00
_cell.angle_gamma   90.00
#
_symmetry.space_group_name_H-M   'P 1'
#
loop_
_entity.id
_entity.type
_entity.pdbx_description
1 polymer ?
#
loop_
_entity_poly.entity_id
_entity_poly.type
_entity_poly.pdbx_seq_one_letter_code
_entity_poly.pdbx_strand_id
1 'polypeptide(L)'
;MRLPVALVALGLAAIVACQAASNPPAATAPPSGATSSAGPITSGSPVSPPPSREGTCAMRVSESLTLANLTGPGIGPQTWPLPQLDSVGVRVGGHSRVTIRNGKTVGFSTGIYFVDTTNSTIENVTTQRNRFGFYIHTSHNNAVKGSDVEFNIYGLHLQNSDDNLLQGNLLARQTYNSPGGYGLYMYASARNRVLENTIDSNINWGMWFSEAKDNVVFHNNVIGNNPQVSDNETSNVWYDAQTKEGNYWSDYKGKDADGDQVGDTPYPILGPGTMVDPYPFVEKDGWTKKRRATIDHYEPAAPHAPRAVTIVALAGGAVKSMHPDANRASDLLARDSRNVTQIALGTDERTVYSYTDRFVVAQDIVTGNATAKQALTVDGIVAANRDGHSLMVVGSTGVEQIDLETGQNEYFDYHGQPEALAPSYKHNHVFVATARGIDLLYLNLGGRTPYTIPVDGIPVAMAMAGSGTRIYVAVGGQKIIDVVDTEQYAVVDHIAVDVAATSLAISPREDVLYVGSAGGVEAITIRTKTRIAAAAFLGSVVDLAVSPNGDQLYVALAGLSHAIAVADAPGLRVANLIELEADPSRILVASY
;
A
#
# COMPACT_ATOMS: atom_id res chain seq x y z
N MET A 1 30.05 49.67 47.19
CA MET A 1 30.44 50.86 46.41
C MET A 1 29.99 50.63 44.97
N ARG A 2 29.05 51.46 44.48
CA ARG A 2 28.57 51.68 43.08
C ARG A 2 27.69 50.61 42.37
N LEU A 3 26.39 50.93 42.27
CA LEU A 3 25.50 50.79 41.08
C LEU A 3 25.78 51.96 40.08
N PRO A 4 25.28 52.02 38.79
CA PRO A 4 23.89 51.73 38.36
C PRO A 4 23.56 51.21 36.91
N VAL A 5 22.34 50.66 36.77
CA VAL A 5 21.29 50.79 35.70
C VAL A 5 21.55 50.45 34.21
N ALA A 6 20.73 49.53 33.65
CA ALA A 6 19.86 49.81 32.48
C ALA A 6 18.77 48.72 32.30
N LEU A 7 17.52 49.17 32.40
CA LEU A 7 16.27 48.48 32.09
C LEU A 7 15.86 48.89 30.66
N VAL A 8 15.53 47.96 29.77
CA VAL A 8 14.69 48.25 28.58
C VAL A 8 13.65 47.14 28.45
N ALA A 9 12.40 47.54 28.58
CA ALA A 9 11.20 46.72 28.50
C ALA A 9 10.65 46.68 27.07
N LEU A 10 10.04 45.56 26.66
CA LEU A 10 8.80 45.48 25.86
C LEU A 10 8.37 44.01 25.66
N GLY A 11 7.17 43.66 26.15
CA GLY A 11 6.39 42.51 25.67
C GLY A 11 6.11 41.35 26.65
N LEU A 12 5.21 41.57 27.62
CA LEU A 12 4.44 40.63 28.47
C LEU A 12 5.16 39.57 29.34
N ALA A 13 4.70 39.51 30.59
CA ALA A 13 5.33 38.86 31.74
C ALA A 13 5.03 37.36 31.88
N ALA A 14 6.07 36.59 32.24
CA ALA A 14 5.94 35.39 33.08
C ALA A 14 7.16 35.33 34.01
N ILE A 15 6.99 35.77 35.26
CA ILE A 15 7.99 35.59 36.33
C ILE A 15 7.76 34.22 36.93
N VAL A 16 8.74 33.32 36.80
CA VAL A 16 8.82 32.06 37.55
C VAL A 16 9.47 32.36 38.91
N ALA A 17 8.77 32.09 40.00
CA ALA A 17 9.37 31.95 41.31
C ALA A 17 8.57 30.95 42.16
N CYS A 18 9.21 29.87 42.61
CA CYS A 18 8.76 29.13 43.79
C CYS A 18 9.97 28.73 44.63
N GLN A 19 10.08 29.35 45.81
CA GLN A 19 11.04 29.02 46.87
C GLN A 19 10.64 27.72 47.58
N ALA A 20 11.65 26.97 48.02
CA ALA A 20 11.52 25.72 48.76
C ALA A 20 10.88 25.92 50.15
N ALA A 21 10.06 24.94 50.58
CA ALA A 21 9.66 24.80 51.97
C ALA A 21 10.61 23.83 52.70
N SER A 22 11.24 24.31 53.76
CA SER A 22 12.12 23.58 54.69
C SER A 22 11.35 22.60 55.59
N ASN A 23 11.87 21.39 55.81
CA ASN A 23 11.38 20.42 56.81
C ASN A 23 11.89 20.73 58.24
N PRO A 24 11.09 20.51 59.30
CA PRO A 24 11.58 20.17 60.64
C PRO A 24 11.55 18.63 60.89
N PRO A 25 12.26 18.13 61.92
CA PRO A 25 12.84 16.78 61.91
C PRO A 25 11.90 15.64 62.36
N ALA A 26 12.33 14.43 62.01
CA ALA A 26 11.66 13.14 62.17
C ALA A 26 11.33 12.74 63.62
N ALA A 27 10.20 12.05 63.78
CA ALA A 27 9.87 11.27 64.98
C ALA A 27 9.74 9.78 64.62
N THR A 28 10.55 9.00 65.36
CA THR A 28 10.73 7.56 65.50
C THR A 28 9.50 6.63 65.41
N ALA A 29 9.65 5.49 64.73
CA ALA A 29 8.87 4.23 64.90
C ALA A 29 9.30 3.49 66.20
N PRO A 30 8.80 2.30 66.63
CA PRO A 30 7.96 1.24 65.95
C PRO A 30 6.99 0.50 66.97
N PRO A 31 6.63 -0.83 66.92
CA PRO A 31 6.59 -1.87 65.87
C PRO A 31 5.29 -2.76 65.80
N SER A 32 5.16 -3.49 64.66
CA SER A 32 4.65 -4.87 64.39
C SER A 32 3.34 -5.46 64.96
N GLY A 33 2.56 -6.13 64.08
CA GLY A 33 1.68 -7.25 64.42
C GLY A 33 0.61 -7.61 63.36
N ALA A 34 0.66 -8.82 62.81
CA ALA A 34 -0.25 -9.36 61.80
C ALA A 34 -1.45 -10.12 62.42
N THR A 35 -2.63 -10.15 61.76
CA THR A 35 -3.42 -11.34 61.36
C THR A 35 -4.85 -11.00 60.92
N SER A 36 -5.40 -11.89 60.10
CA SER A 36 -6.63 -11.90 59.29
C SER A 36 -7.98 -12.04 60.02
N SER A 37 -9.08 -11.54 59.42
CA SER A 37 -10.25 -12.34 58.96
C SER A 37 -11.44 -11.45 58.52
N ALA A 38 -12.24 -11.97 57.59
CA ALA A 38 -13.32 -11.30 56.86
C ALA A 38 -14.71 -11.43 57.53
N GLY A 39 -15.60 -10.45 57.31
CA GLY A 39 -17.04 -10.50 57.65
C GLY A 39 -17.72 -9.12 57.52
N PRO A 40 -19.04 -9.04 57.26
CA PRO A 40 -19.56 -8.31 56.09
C PRO A 40 -20.10 -6.88 56.31
N ILE A 41 -20.32 -6.26 55.15
CA ILE A 41 -20.76 -4.90 54.80
C ILE A 41 -22.15 -4.55 55.38
N THR A 42 -22.28 -3.37 56.01
CA THR A 42 -23.51 -2.53 55.93
C THR A 42 -23.19 -1.02 56.01
N SER A 43 -23.82 -0.30 55.07
CA SER A 43 -24.11 1.14 54.90
C SER A 43 -23.56 2.21 55.86
N GLY A 44 -22.85 3.20 55.28
CA GLY A 44 -22.64 4.54 55.85
C GLY A 44 -22.20 5.53 54.76
N SER A 45 -22.91 6.66 54.64
CA SER A 45 -22.77 7.73 53.64
C SER A 45 -21.35 8.33 53.54
N PRO A 46 -20.93 8.88 52.38
CA PRO A 46 -19.58 9.39 52.19
C PRO A 46 -19.32 10.68 52.97
N VAL A 47 -18.35 10.63 53.88
CA VAL A 47 -17.72 11.81 54.51
C VAL A 47 -16.73 12.39 53.51
N SER A 48 -16.94 13.66 53.12
CA SER A 48 -16.03 14.40 52.26
C SER A 48 -14.67 14.60 52.97
N PRO A 49 -13.52 14.31 52.32
CA PRO A 49 -12.24 14.72 52.87
C PRO A 49 -12.11 16.26 52.82
N PRO A 50 -11.41 16.89 53.78
CA PRO A 50 -11.20 18.33 53.78
C PRO A 50 -10.37 18.73 52.54
N PRO A 51 -10.55 19.95 52.00
CA PRO A 51 -9.84 20.36 50.80
C PRO A 51 -8.34 20.40 51.12
N SER A 52 -7.58 19.49 50.52
CA SER A 52 -6.15 19.68 50.35
C SER A 52 -5.98 20.95 49.52
N ARG A 53 -5.48 22.01 50.16
CA ARG A 53 -5.06 23.22 49.45
C ARG A 53 -3.87 22.84 48.57
N GLU A 54 -4.15 22.39 47.36
CA GLU A 54 -3.16 22.35 46.29
C GLU A 54 -2.71 23.78 46.07
N GLY A 55 -1.44 24.06 46.37
CA GLY A 55 -0.75 25.25 45.89
C GLY A 55 -0.61 25.15 44.38
N THR A 56 -1.70 25.37 43.65
CA THR A 56 -1.67 25.49 42.21
C THR A 56 -1.07 26.85 41.88
N CYS A 57 0.16 26.85 41.36
CA CYS A 57 0.65 27.96 40.55
C CYS A 57 -0.10 27.89 39.21
N ALA A 58 -1.41 28.20 39.23
CA ALA A 58 -2.24 28.25 38.04
C ALA A 58 -1.90 29.54 37.28
N MET A 59 -0.91 29.47 36.40
CA MET A 59 -0.74 30.49 35.38
C MET A 59 -1.97 30.40 34.46
N ARG A 60 -2.80 31.46 34.41
CA ARG A 60 -3.80 31.60 33.34
C ARG A 60 -3.01 31.71 32.03
N VAL A 61 -2.89 30.61 31.31
CA VAL A 61 -2.27 30.62 29.98
C VAL A 61 -3.17 31.47 29.09
N SER A 62 -2.74 32.69 28.79
CA SER A 62 -3.25 33.45 27.64
C SER A 62 -3.13 32.58 26.41
N GLU A 63 -4.02 32.73 25.43
CA GLU A 63 -4.20 31.88 24.23
C GLU A 63 -2.90 31.40 23.54
N SER A 64 -1.76 32.05 23.77
CA SER A 64 -0.43 31.50 23.51
C SER A 64 0.55 31.70 24.68
N LEU A 65 1.39 30.68 24.92
CA LEU A 65 2.53 30.66 25.83
C LEU A 65 3.81 30.35 25.04
N THR A 66 4.76 31.29 25.05
CA THR A 66 6.13 31.01 24.60
C THR A 66 6.95 30.53 25.78
N LEU A 67 7.44 29.30 25.69
CA LEU A 67 8.17 28.62 26.76
C LEU A 67 9.63 29.10 26.83
N ALA A 68 10.13 29.25 28.05
CA ALA A 68 11.57 29.34 28.34
C ALA A 68 12.14 27.93 28.60
N ASN A 69 13.44 27.85 28.93
CA ASN A 69 14.03 26.60 29.40
C ASN A 69 13.62 26.34 30.86
N LEU A 70 12.79 25.33 31.08
CA LEU A 70 12.32 24.87 32.37
C LEU A 70 13.10 23.63 32.81
N THR A 71 13.58 23.63 34.05
CA THR A 71 14.22 22.47 34.69
C THR A 71 13.40 22.05 35.90
N GLY A 72 13.01 20.79 35.93
CA GLY A 72 12.14 20.21 36.94
C GLY A 72 12.86 19.73 38.19
N PRO A 73 12.10 19.45 39.26
CA PRO A 73 12.63 18.97 40.53
C PRO A 73 13.09 17.49 40.48
N GLY A 74 12.90 16.82 39.34
CA GLY A 74 13.18 15.40 39.13
C GLY A 74 11.96 14.64 38.61
N ILE A 75 12.20 13.48 37.99
CA ILE A 75 11.16 12.60 37.42
C ILE A 75 10.25 11.93 38.46
N GLY A 76 10.65 11.98 39.74
CA GLY A 76 9.96 11.39 40.88
C GLY A 76 9.81 9.85 40.82
N PRO A 77 9.14 9.23 41.82
CA PRO A 77 8.92 7.78 41.88
C PRO A 77 8.13 7.25 40.66
N GLN A 78 8.06 5.94 40.48
CA GLN A 78 7.27 5.37 39.39
C GLN A 78 5.79 5.28 39.79
N THR A 79 4.95 6.11 39.16
CA THR A 79 3.50 6.07 39.28
C THR A 79 2.91 5.71 37.92
N TRP A 80 2.30 4.53 37.82
CA TRP A 80 1.59 4.06 36.63
C TRP A 80 0.11 3.87 37.03
N PRO A 81 -0.89 4.32 36.24
CA PRO A 81 -0.83 5.00 34.94
C PRO A 81 -0.82 6.54 35.01
N LEU A 82 -0.88 7.15 36.20
CA LEU A 82 -1.05 8.61 36.35
C LEU A 82 0.29 9.36 36.52
N PRO A 83 0.46 10.51 35.84
CA PRO A 83 1.64 11.34 35.95
C PRO A 83 1.65 12.01 37.32
N GLN A 84 2.84 12.29 37.83
CA GLN A 84 2.99 13.04 39.07
C GLN A 84 2.70 14.52 38.83
N LEU A 85 1.56 14.97 39.36
CA LEU A 85 1.07 16.33 39.16
C LEU A 85 1.95 17.39 39.85
N ASP A 86 2.75 16.99 40.84
CA ASP A 86 3.74 17.83 41.53
C ASP A 86 5.05 18.01 40.75
N SER A 87 5.24 17.28 39.63
CA SER A 87 6.40 17.41 38.75
C SER A 87 5.99 17.51 37.27
N VAL A 88 5.35 18.62 36.92
CA VAL A 88 4.94 18.94 35.55
C VAL A 88 5.56 20.27 35.10
N GLY A 89 6.17 20.31 33.91
CA GLY A 89 6.76 21.52 33.34
C GLY A 89 5.70 22.52 32.92
N VAL A 90 4.80 22.12 32.01
CA VAL A 90 3.59 22.88 31.67
C VAL A 90 2.38 21.97 31.70
N ARG A 91 1.37 22.35 32.46
CA ARG A 91 0.07 21.66 32.50
C ARG A 91 -1.01 22.56 31.91
N VAL A 92 -1.74 22.05 30.92
CA VAL A 92 -2.95 22.68 30.38
C VAL A 92 -4.10 21.72 30.65
N GLY A 93 -5.06 22.17 31.47
CA GLY A 93 -6.18 21.35 31.93
C GLY A 93 -7.52 22.02 31.67
N GLY A 94 -8.42 21.38 30.91
CA GLY A 94 -9.79 21.87 30.71
C GLY A 94 -9.91 23.14 29.85
N HIS A 95 -8.92 23.39 28.99
CA HIS A 95 -8.84 24.60 28.17
C HIS A 95 -8.86 24.29 26.67
N SER A 96 -9.15 25.31 25.86
CA SER A 96 -9.08 25.19 24.39
C SER A 96 -8.37 26.38 23.77
N ARG A 97 -7.88 26.21 22.53
CA ARG A 97 -7.17 27.26 21.78
C ARG A 97 -5.95 27.79 22.51
N VAL A 98 -5.21 26.87 23.15
CA VAL A 98 -3.94 27.17 23.82
C VAL A 98 -2.79 26.79 22.88
N THR A 99 -1.88 27.71 22.60
CA THR A 99 -0.64 27.39 21.89
C THR A 99 0.56 27.46 22.83
N ILE A 100 1.20 26.33 23.10
CA ILE A 100 2.53 26.29 23.72
C ILE A 100 3.57 26.25 22.62
N ARG A 101 4.53 27.17 22.64
CA ARG A 101 5.57 27.23 21.61
C ARG A 101 6.97 27.48 22.14
N ASN A 102 7.97 26.96 21.43
CA ASN A 102 9.40 27.18 21.68
C ASN A 102 9.86 26.66 23.07
N GLY A 103 11.14 26.86 23.38
CA GLY A 103 11.69 26.55 24.70
C GLY A 103 11.88 25.06 24.97
N LYS A 104 12.13 24.72 26.24
CA LYS A 104 12.59 23.39 26.62
C LYS A 104 12.10 22.96 27.99
N THR A 105 11.74 21.69 28.19
CA THR A 105 11.48 21.11 29.52
C THR A 105 12.45 19.97 29.83
N VAL A 106 13.09 20.02 31.01
CA VAL A 106 14.08 19.02 31.43
C VAL A 106 13.83 18.50 32.84
N GLY A 107 13.82 17.18 33.04
CA GLY A 107 13.86 16.60 34.39
C GLY A 107 12.53 16.64 35.16
N PHE A 108 11.40 16.64 34.48
CA PHE A 108 10.06 16.56 35.07
C PHE A 108 9.48 15.14 35.01
N SER A 109 8.46 14.85 35.82
CA SER A 109 7.62 13.67 35.57
C SER A 109 6.86 13.81 34.25
N THR A 110 6.40 15.01 33.91
CA THR A 110 5.84 15.31 32.59
C THR A 110 6.32 16.65 32.08
N GLY A 111 6.93 16.70 30.90
CA GLY A 111 7.41 17.93 30.27
C GLY A 111 6.24 18.86 29.96
N ILE A 112 5.39 18.46 29.01
CA ILE A 112 4.09 19.09 28.75
C ILE A 112 2.97 18.08 28.94
N TYR A 113 1.96 18.48 29.73
CA TYR A 113 0.77 17.69 29.99
C TYR A 113 -0.48 18.42 29.49
N PHE A 114 -1.11 17.89 28.44
CA PHE A 114 -2.47 18.27 28.04
C PHE A 114 -3.46 17.29 28.65
N VAL A 115 -4.42 17.81 29.40
CA VAL A 115 -5.52 17.04 29.98
C VAL A 115 -6.83 17.76 29.71
N ASP A 116 -7.84 17.05 29.20
CA ASP A 116 -9.14 17.63 28.85
C ASP A 116 -9.02 18.88 27.94
N THR A 117 -8.10 18.83 26.97
CA THR A 117 -7.73 19.97 26.13
C THR A 117 -8.21 19.78 24.69
N THR A 118 -8.70 20.86 24.06
CA THR A 118 -9.15 20.82 22.66
C THR A 118 -8.65 21.97 21.80
N ASN A 119 -8.56 21.78 20.48
CA ASN A 119 -8.19 22.84 19.52
C ASN A 119 -6.91 23.60 19.91
N SER A 120 -5.95 22.89 20.51
CA SER A 120 -4.73 23.49 21.08
C SER A 120 -3.49 22.95 20.35
N THR A 121 -2.35 23.60 20.55
CA THR A 121 -1.12 23.30 19.81
C THR A 121 0.10 23.30 20.72
N ILE A 122 0.96 22.31 20.54
CA ILE A 122 2.35 22.30 21.03
C ILE A 122 3.24 22.43 19.78
N GLU A 123 4.07 23.47 19.69
CA GLU A 123 4.92 23.69 18.51
C GLU A 123 6.36 24.09 18.87
N ASN A 124 7.34 23.52 18.17
CA ASN A 124 8.77 23.86 18.33
C ASN A 124 9.28 23.73 19.78
N VAL A 125 8.75 22.81 20.57
CA VAL A 125 9.17 22.60 21.97
C VAL A 125 10.17 21.45 22.03
N THR A 126 11.24 21.61 22.82
CA THR A 126 12.16 20.51 23.14
C THR A 126 11.82 19.90 24.51
N THR A 127 11.76 18.57 24.62
CA THR A 127 11.63 17.88 25.93
C THR A 127 12.75 16.87 26.11
N GLN A 128 13.43 16.93 27.26
CA GLN A 128 14.53 16.03 27.55
C GLN A 128 14.53 15.48 28.97
N ARG A 129 14.91 14.21 29.16
CA ARG A 129 15.11 13.61 30.50
C ARG A 129 13.88 13.73 31.41
N ASN A 130 12.68 13.75 30.82
CA ASN A 130 11.42 13.68 31.55
C ASN A 130 10.93 12.23 31.59
N ARG A 131 10.01 11.90 32.50
CA ARG A 131 9.32 10.61 32.42
C ARG A 131 8.39 10.59 31.20
N PHE A 132 7.53 11.58 31.02
CA PHE A 132 6.83 11.81 29.76
C PHE A 132 7.37 13.09 29.14
N GLY A 133 7.83 13.02 27.88
CA GLY A 133 8.16 14.23 27.12
C GLY A 133 6.89 15.05 26.92
N PHE A 134 5.96 14.50 26.15
CA PHE A 134 4.59 14.97 26.04
C PHE A 134 3.61 13.89 26.49
N TYR A 135 2.62 14.31 27.26
CA TYR A 135 1.48 13.47 27.58
C TYR A 135 0.18 14.18 27.22
N ILE A 136 -0.58 13.57 26.32
CA ILE A 136 -1.87 14.05 25.82
C ILE A 136 -2.93 13.07 26.31
N HIS A 137 -3.78 13.51 27.23
CA HIS A 137 -4.73 12.65 27.92
C HIS A 137 -6.14 13.23 27.81
N THR A 138 -7.11 12.42 27.37
CA THR A 138 -8.52 12.84 27.21
C THR A 138 -8.63 14.16 26.43
N SER A 139 -7.81 14.31 25.39
CA SER A 139 -7.60 15.58 24.70
C SER A 139 -7.75 15.39 23.19
N HIS A 140 -8.56 16.23 22.55
CA HIS A 140 -9.03 16.00 21.19
C HIS A 140 -8.79 17.20 20.27
N ASN A 141 -8.63 16.98 18.96
CA ASN A 141 -8.47 18.07 17.99
C ASN A 141 -7.26 18.98 18.28
N ASN A 142 -6.17 18.42 18.81
CA ASN A 142 -4.94 19.17 19.08
C ASN A 142 -3.87 18.88 18.03
N ALA A 143 -2.83 19.71 18.00
CA ALA A 143 -1.68 19.48 17.14
C ALA A 143 -0.36 19.50 17.94
N VAL A 144 0.55 18.58 17.61
CA VAL A 144 1.94 18.60 18.06
C VAL A 144 2.83 18.72 16.82
N LYS A 145 3.57 19.82 16.72
CA LYS A 145 4.30 20.18 15.50
C LYS A 145 5.75 20.55 15.74
N GLY A 146 6.65 20.16 14.83
CA GLY A 146 8.03 20.70 14.79
C GLY A 146 8.83 20.53 16.09
N SER A 147 8.43 19.60 16.96
CA SER A 147 8.94 19.49 18.33
C SER A 147 9.98 18.38 18.45
N ASP A 148 10.87 18.53 19.41
CA ASP A 148 12.02 17.66 19.64
C ASP A 148 11.88 16.92 20.98
N VAL A 149 11.62 15.62 20.95
CA VAL A 149 11.22 14.81 22.10
C VAL A 149 12.23 13.70 22.30
N GLU A 150 13.23 13.97 23.15
CA GLU A 150 14.41 13.11 23.22
C GLU A 150 14.84 12.75 24.63
N PHE A 151 15.43 11.57 24.81
CA PHE A 151 15.99 11.16 26.10
C PHE A 151 14.98 11.15 27.26
N ASN A 152 13.69 10.99 26.97
CA ASN A 152 12.65 10.81 27.95
C ASN A 152 12.44 9.30 28.21
N ILE A 153 11.65 8.95 29.23
CA ILE A 153 11.22 7.56 29.42
C ILE A 153 10.14 7.23 28.38
N TYR A 154 9.13 8.07 28.25
CA TYR A 154 8.14 8.08 27.16
C TYR A 154 8.38 9.31 26.33
N GLY A 155 8.44 9.16 25.01
CA GLY A 155 8.52 10.29 24.10
C GLY A 155 7.19 11.05 24.09
N LEU A 156 6.34 10.69 23.14
CA LEU A 156 5.01 11.27 22.97
C LEU A 156 3.96 10.20 23.28
N HIS A 157 3.13 10.44 24.30
CA HIS A 157 2.08 9.51 24.72
C HIS A 157 0.69 10.13 24.52
N LEU A 158 -0.18 9.44 23.76
CA LEU A 158 -1.61 9.72 23.66
C LEU A 158 -2.40 8.66 24.44
N GLN A 159 -3.31 9.11 25.29
CA GLN A 159 -4.24 8.25 26.01
C GLN A 159 -5.65 8.81 25.92
N ASN A 160 -6.61 8.00 25.45
CA ASN A 160 -8.01 8.41 25.28
C ASN A 160 -8.17 9.73 24.50
N SER A 161 -7.33 9.93 23.47
CA SER A 161 -7.13 11.22 22.81
C SER A 161 -7.30 11.09 21.31
N ASP A 162 -8.41 11.59 20.80
CA ASP A 162 -8.83 11.39 19.41
C ASP A 162 -8.61 12.63 18.53
N ASP A 163 -8.59 12.42 17.21
CA ASP A 163 -8.64 13.49 16.22
C ASP A 163 -7.47 14.49 16.33
N ASN A 164 -6.29 14.06 16.80
CA ASN A 164 -5.10 14.89 16.93
C ASN A 164 -4.16 14.74 15.71
N LEU A 165 -3.38 15.80 15.44
CA LEU A 165 -2.37 15.85 14.39
C LEU A 165 -0.95 15.88 14.99
N LEU A 166 -0.16 14.85 14.70
CA LEU A 166 1.25 14.77 15.06
C LEU A 166 2.09 14.93 13.80
N GLN A 167 2.74 16.08 13.63
CA GLN A 167 3.41 16.43 12.38
C GLN A 167 4.82 16.99 12.56
N GLY A 168 5.80 16.50 11.79
CA GLY A 168 7.11 17.15 11.73
C GLY A 168 7.92 17.07 13.02
N ASN A 169 7.67 16.09 13.90
CA ASN A 169 8.34 15.97 15.19
C ASN A 169 9.52 14.99 15.13
N LEU A 170 10.53 15.22 15.96
CA LEU A 170 11.60 14.27 16.26
C LEU A 170 11.27 13.54 17.56
N LEU A 171 11.06 12.22 17.49
CA LEU A 171 10.75 11.34 18.63
C LEU A 171 11.89 10.33 18.79
N ALA A 172 12.96 10.70 19.49
CA ALA A 172 14.21 9.96 19.38
C ALA A 172 14.91 9.63 20.70
N ARG A 173 15.63 8.51 20.74
CA ARG A 173 16.57 8.16 21.82
C ARG A 173 15.95 8.11 23.22
N GLN A 174 14.72 7.61 23.37
CA GLN A 174 14.15 7.38 24.70
C GLN A 174 15.00 6.36 25.49
N THR A 175 15.16 6.56 26.81
CA THR A 175 16.30 5.99 27.56
C THR A 175 15.95 4.91 28.60
N TYR A 176 14.71 4.45 28.70
CA TYR A 176 14.32 3.50 29.75
C TYR A 176 13.46 2.36 29.18
N ASN A 177 13.84 1.11 29.46
CA ASN A 177 13.12 -0.08 28.99
C ASN A 177 11.88 -0.35 29.88
N SER A 178 10.95 -1.19 29.42
CA SER A 178 9.58 -1.35 29.94
C SER A 178 9.34 -1.14 31.46
N PRO A 179 8.28 -0.39 31.86
CA PRO A 179 7.36 0.31 30.97
C PRO A 179 8.00 1.64 30.54
N GLY A 180 8.10 1.86 29.22
CA GLY A 180 8.78 3.02 28.62
C GLY A 180 9.64 2.65 27.42
N GLY A 181 10.37 3.65 26.91
CA GLY A 181 11.30 3.52 25.80
C GLY A 181 10.66 3.74 24.44
N TYR A 182 9.39 4.17 24.42
CA TYR A 182 8.61 4.38 23.20
C TYR A 182 8.86 5.76 22.62
N GLY A 183 9.07 5.85 21.32
CA GLY A 183 9.06 7.13 20.60
C GLY A 183 7.65 7.73 20.61
N LEU A 184 6.70 6.96 20.08
CA LEU A 184 5.26 7.24 20.11
C LEU A 184 4.52 6.09 20.78
N TYR A 185 3.69 6.40 21.77
CA TYR A 185 2.75 5.44 22.35
C TYR A 185 1.32 5.97 22.25
N MET A 186 0.43 5.16 21.69
CA MET A 186 -0.98 5.51 21.49
C MET A 186 -1.87 4.45 22.14
N TYR A 187 -2.60 4.85 23.17
CA TYR A 187 -3.49 3.98 23.94
C TYR A 187 -4.93 4.46 23.84
N ALA A 188 -5.85 3.56 23.48
CA ALA A 188 -7.29 3.81 23.46
C ALA A 188 -7.69 5.11 22.74
N SER A 189 -7.02 5.41 21.61
CA SER A 189 -7.08 6.69 20.90
C SER A 189 -7.35 6.47 19.41
N ALA A 190 -8.22 7.28 18.81
CA ALA A 190 -8.69 7.05 17.45
C ALA A 190 -8.65 8.28 16.53
N ARG A 191 -8.65 8.03 15.22
CA ARG A 191 -8.72 9.07 14.17
C ARG A 191 -7.60 10.12 14.23
N ASN A 192 -6.45 9.77 14.82
CA ASN A 192 -5.28 10.64 14.84
C ASN A 192 -4.51 10.52 13.51
N ARG A 193 -3.80 11.58 13.14
CA ARG A 193 -2.93 11.62 11.96
C ARG A 193 -1.48 11.77 12.40
N VAL A 194 -0.62 10.86 11.98
CA VAL A 194 0.81 10.85 12.29
C VAL A 194 1.59 10.94 10.98
N LEU A 195 2.16 12.10 10.68
CA LEU A 195 2.87 12.31 9.42
C LEU A 195 4.11 13.19 9.52
N GLU A 196 5.08 12.99 8.64
CA GLU A 196 6.32 13.79 8.56
C GLU A 196 7.17 13.76 9.85
N ASN A 197 6.98 12.77 10.72
CA ASN A 197 7.77 12.62 11.94
C ASN A 197 9.02 11.78 11.69
N THR A 198 10.08 12.03 12.46
CA THR A 198 11.25 11.14 12.55
C THR A 198 11.23 10.43 13.90
N ILE A 199 11.09 9.11 13.88
CA ILE A 199 11.07 8.24 15.05
C ILE A 199 12.37 7.44 15.03
N ASP A 200 13.32 7.80 15.89
CA ASP A 200 14.72 7.37 15.73
C ASP A 200 15.33 6.78 17.01
N SER A 201 15.92 5.59 16.90
CA SER A 201 16.83 5.03 17.91
C SER A 201 16.21 4.93 19.32
N ASN A 202 14.92 4.64 19.40
CA ASN A 202 14.25 4.40 20.68
C ASN A 202 14.53 2.96 21.14
N ILE A 203 14.78 2.79 22.45
CA ILE A 203 15.26 1.51 22.99
C ILE A 203 14.15 0.45 23.19
N ASN A 204 12.89 0.82 22.95
CA ASN A 204 11.75 -0.08 22.86
C ASN A 204 11.05 0.15 21.51
N TRP A 205 9.76 -0.14 21.38
CA TRP A 205 9.00 0.15 20.17
C TRP A 205 9.17 1.60 19.72
N GLY A 206 9.56 1.82 18.46
CA GLY A 206 9.55 3.16 17.87
C GLY A 206 8.15 3.77 17.98
N MET A 207 7.15 3.00 17.55
CA MET A 207 5.73 3.32 17.71
C MET A 207 4.95 2.12 18.25
N TRP A 208 4.02 2.36 19.18
CA TRP A 208 3.13 1.30 19.68
C TRP A 208 1.68 1.78 19.78
N PHE A 209 0.79 1.04 19.12
CA PHE A 209 -0.65 1.24 19.08
C PHE A 209 -1.34 0.11 19.85
N SER A 210 -2.04 0.48 20.93
CA SER A 210 -2.79 -0.47 21.78
C SER A 210 -4.19 0.06 21.99
N GLU A 211 -5.21 -0.70 21.58
CA GLU A 211 -6.62 -0.23 21.57
C GLU A 211 -6.81 1.06 20.76
N ALA A 212 -5.87 1.38 19.86
CA ALA A 212 -5.85 2.60 19.06
C ALA A 212 -6.33 2.28 17.64
N LYS A 213 -7.44 2.91 17.20
CA LYS A 213 -8.20 2.52 16.01
C LYS A 213 -8.36 3.65 15.02
N ASP A 214 -8.56 3.32 13.74
CA ASP A 214 -8.87 4.28 12.68
C ASP A 214 -7.84 5.44 12.56
N ASN A 215 -6.59 5.23 12.98
CA ASN A 215 -5.53 6.23 12.86
C ASN A 215 -4.87 6.13 11.48
N VAL A 216 -4.32 7.24 10.98
CA VAL A 216 -3.63 7.30 9.68
C VAL A 216 -2.17 7.70 9.87
N VAL A 217 -1.25 6.85 9.43
CA VAL A 217 0.19 6.96 9.68
C VAL A 217 0.95 6.85 8.35
N PHE A 218 1.51 7.94 7.84
CA PHE A 218 2.24 7.97 6.56
C PHE A 218 3.28 9.09 6.54
N HIS A 219 4.25 9.04 5.63
CA HIS A 219 5.34 10.01 5.52
C HIS A 219 6.18 10.14 6.79
N ASN A 220 6.38 9.07 7.56
CA ASN A 220 7.27 9.10 8.71
C ASN A 220 8.59 8.39 8.40
N ASN A 221 9.68 8.86 9.00
CA ASN A 221 10.95 8.15 9.02
C ASN A 221 11.05 7.32 10.30
N VAL A 222 11.00 5.99 10.19
CA VAL A 222 11.09 5.07 11.34
C VAL A 222 12.42 4.34 11.29
N ILE A 223 13.36 4.79 12.14
CA ILE A 223 14.80 4.50 11.99
C ILE A 223 15.37 3.91 13.28
N GLY A 224 16.08 2.79 13.17
CA GLY A 224 16.96 2.31 14.25
C GLY A 224 16.27 1.96 15.58
N ASN A 225 14.95 1.79 15.59
CA ASN A 225 14.21 1.36 16.78
C ASN A 225 14.22 -0.17 16.87
N ASN A 226 14.13 -0.71 18.09
CA ASN A 226 14.16 -2.15 18.29
C ASN A 226 13.08 -2.61 19.27
N PRO A 227 11.88 -3.01 18.79
CA PRO A 227 11.47 -3.10 17.38
C PRO A 227 10.86 -1.79 16.83
N GLN A 228 10.56 -1.73 15.52
CA GLN A 228 10.14 -0.47 14.84
C GLN A 228 8.72 -0.04 15.19
N VAL A 229 7.75 -0.95 15.05
CA VAL A 229 6.33 -0.63 15.19
C VAL A 229 5.51 -1.84 15.63
N SER A 230 4.55 -1.64 16.54
CA SER A 230 3.54 -2.63 16.91
C SER A 230 2.14 -2.03 16.80
N ASP A 231 1.24 -2.77 16.18
CA ASP A 231 -0.19 -2.47 16.07
C ASP A 231 -1.04 -3.66 16.51
N ASN A 232 -1.88 -3.41 17.50
CA ASN A 232 -2.78 -4.42 18.05
C ASN A 232 -4.16 -4.43 17.37
N GLU A 233 -4.44 -3.47 16.50
CA GLU A 233 -5.75 -3.25 15.90
C GLU A 233 -5.73 -3.47 14.38
N THR A 234 -6.90 -3.69 13.78
CA THR A 234 -7.05 -4.03 12.35
C THR A 234 -7.57 -2.86 11.49
N SER A 235 -7.74 -1.67 12.09
CA SER A 235 -8.42 -0.52 11.46
C SER A 235 -7.51 0.68 11.18
N ASN A 236 -6.27 0.68 11.69
CA ASN A 236 -5.32 1.73 11.37
C ASN A 236 -4.86 1.61 9.91
N VAL A 237 -4.53 2.74 9.30
CA VAL A 237 -4.04 2.81 7.92
C VAL A 237 -2.62 3.34 7.93
N TRP A 238 -1.70 2.59 7.33
CA TRP A 238 -0.26 2.86 7.35
C TRP A 238 0.26 3.55 6.07
N TYR A 239 -0.65 4.22 5.36
CA TYR A 239 -0.38 4.94 4.12
C TYR A 239 -1.44 6.02 3.87
N ASP A 240 -1.17 6.96 2.97
CA ASP A 240 -2.19 7.87 2.45
C ASP A 240 -2.96 7.24 1.29
N ALA A 241 -4.27 7.14 1.43
CA ALA A 241 -5.11 6.48 0.43
C ALA A 241 -5.20 7.25 -0.89
N GLN A 242 -4.93 8.56 -0.90
CA GLN A 242 -5.00 9.37 -2.11
C GLN A 242 -3.70 9.30 -2.91
N THR A 243 -2.56 9.50 -2.24
CA THR A 243 -1.26 9.51 -2.92
C THR A 243 -0.64 8.13 -3.05
N LYS A 244 -1.16 7.13 -2.33
CA LYS A 244 -0.59 5.77 -2.26
C LYS A 244 0.85 5.81 -1.75
N GLU A 245 1.09 6.58 -0.70
CA GLU A 245 2.41 6.77 -0.11
C GLU A 245 2.41 6.35 1.36
N GLY A 246 3.40 5.55 1.77
CA GLY A 246 3.55 5.00 3.10
C GLY A 246 4.62 5.71 3.92
N ASN A 247 5.37 4.94 4.70
CA ASN A 247 6.43 5.40 5.59
C ASN A 247 7.80 4.87 5.13
N TYR A 248 8.87 5.52 5.57
CA TYR A 248 10.22 4.99 5.43
C TYR A 248 10.57 4.13 6.65
N TRP A 249 11.01 2.89 6.42
CA TRP A 249 11.45 1.97 7.46
C TRP A 249 12.91 1.62 7.26
N SER A 250 13.79 1.93 8.22
CA SER A 250 15.24 1.73 8.04
C SER A 250 15.67 0.27 7.90
N ASP A 251 14.81 -0.66 8.31
CA ASP A 251 14.99 -2.11 8.22
C ASP A 251 14.20 -2.71 7.04
N TYR A 252 13.60 -1.88 6.18
CA TYR A 252 13.00 -2.33 4.93
C TYR A 252 14.05 -2.95 4.02
N LYS A 253 13.76 -4.16 3.54
CA LYS A 253 14.62 -4.95 2.64
C LYS A 253 13.91 -5.34 1.35
N GLY A 254 12.75 -4.75 1.10
CA GLY A 254 12.00 -5.01 -0.14
C GLY A 254 12.68 -4.36 -1.35
N LYS A 255 12.15 -4.68 -2.53
CA LYS A 255 12.64 -4.17 -3.80
C LYS A 255 11.75 -3.02 -4.26
N ASP A 256 12.35 -2.08 -4.97
CA ASP A 256 11.69 -1.06 -5.78
C ASP A 256 12.11 -1.36 -7.22
N ALA A 257 11.24 -2.09 -7.92
CA ALA A 257 11.48 -2.64 -9.25
C ALA A 257 11.12 -1.64 -10.35
N ASP A 258 10.17 -0.74 -10.11
CA ASP A 258 9.76 0.29 -11.07
C ASP A 258 10.57 1.60 -10.93
N GLY A 259 11.37 1.73 -9.86
CA GLY A 259 12.29 2.85 -9.62
C GLY A 259 11.58 4.12 -9.18
N ASP A 260 10.35 4.03 -8.63
CA ASP A 260 9.54 5.19 -8.25
C ASP A 260 9.84 5.71 -6.82
N GLN A 261 10.79 5.08 -6.11
CA GLN A 261 11.19 5.32 -4.71
C GLN A 261 10.23 4.76 -3.65
N VAL A 262 9.19 4.04 -4.07
CA VAL A 262 8.30 3.27 -3.21
C VAL A 262 8.60 1.79 -3.44
N GLY A 263 8.67 1.02 -2.37
CA GLY A 263 8.97 -0.40 -2.43
C GLY A 263 7.75 -1.25 -2.77
N ASP A 264 7.92 -2.20 -3.67
CA ASP A 264 6.87 -3.12 -4.15
C ASP A 264 6.52 -4.23 -3.16
N THR A 265 7.36 -4.44 -2.14
CA THR A 265 7.09 -5.39 -1.07
C THR A 265 6.45 -4.64 0.10
N PRO A 266 5.23 -4.98 0.54
CA PRO A 266 4.65 -4.37 1.73
C PRO A 266 5.53 -4.56 2.97
N TYR A 267 5.66 -3.52 3.79
CA TYR A 267 6.33 -3.61 5.08
C TYR A 267 5.36 -4.13 6.15
N PRO A 268 5.66 -5.25 6.84
CA PRO A 268 4.77 -5.81 7.85
C PRO A 268 4.78 -4.96 9.12
N ILE A 269 3.59 -4.61 9.61
CA ILE A 269 3.41 -3.97 10.92
C ILE A 269 3.27 -5.09 11.95
N LEU A 270 4.19 -5.14 12.92
CA LEU A 270 4.18 -6.19 13.93
C LEU A 270 2.95 -6.06 14.85
N GLY A 271 2.62 -7.15 15.54
CA GLY A 271 1.52 -7.19 16.51
C GLY A 271 0.28 -7.94 16.00
N PRO A 272 -0.73 -8.11 16.88
CA PRO A 272 -1.95 -8.85 16.59
C PRO A 272 -2.82 -8.32 15.44
N GLY A 273 -2.65 -7.04 15.06
CA GLY A 273 -3.45 -6.41 14.00
C GLY A 273 -3.19 -6.94 12.59
N THR A 274 -2.04 -7.61 12.37
CA THR A 274 -1.63 -8.17 11.06
C THR A 274 -1.63 -7.16 9.90
N MET A 275 -1.42 -5.88 10.22
CA MET A 275 -1.43 -4.78 9.26
C MET A 275 -0.14 -4.73 8.44
N VAL A 276 -0.18 -4.01 7.31
CA VAL A 276 0.99 -3.72 6.48
C VAL A 276 0.99 -2.24 6.09
N ASP A 277 2.18 -1.70 5.86
CA ASP A 277 2.38 -0.53 5.03
C ASP A 277 2.61 -1.02 3.59
N PRO A 278 1.64 -0.84 2.68
CA PRO A 278 1.74 -1.33 1.30
C PRO A 278 2.65 -0.49 0.42
N TYR A 279 3.04 0.72 0.86
CA TYR A 279 3.79 1.68 0.05
C TYR A 279 5.02 2.21 0.80
N PRO A 280 5.92 1.33 1.31
CA PRO A 280 7.07 1.76 2.08
C PRO A 280 8.06 2.53 1.20
N PHE A 281 8.53 3.69 1.63
CA PHE A 281 9.61 4.37 0.91
C PHE A 281 10.92 3.59 1.02
N VAL A 282 11.69 3.53 -0.06
CA VAL A 282 13.02 2.86 -0.07
C VAL A 282 14.14 3.77 0.42
N GLU A 283 13.87 5.06 0.51
CA GLU A 283 14.80 6.05 1.04
C GLU A 283 14.17 6.93 2.11
N LYS A 284 15.03 7.37 3.04
CA LYS A 284 14.68 8.41 4.01
C LYS A 284 14.20 9.67 3.29
N ASP A 285 13.12 10.25 3.81
CA ASP A 285 12.46 11.45 3.29
C ASP A 285 11.93 11.31 1.84
N GLY A 286 11.63 10.08 1.38
CA GLY A 286 11.26 9.80 -0.01
C GLY A 286 10.10 10.66 -0.56
N TRP A 287 9.09 10.94 0.26
CA TRP A 287 7.95 11.82 -0.11
C TRP A 287 8.35 13.27 -0.41
N THR A 288 9.51 13.73 0.07
CA THR A 288 10.05 15.07 -0.25
C THR A 288 10.93 15.09 -1.49
N LYS A 289 11.50 13.93 -1.84
CA LYS A 289 12.43 13.74 -2.96
C LYS A 289 11.73 13.30 -4.23
N LYS A 290 10.51 12.77 -4.15
CA LYS A 290 9.60 12.70 -5.29
C LYS A 290 9.50 14.11 -5.87
N ARG A 291 10.23 14.37 -6.97
CA ARG A 291 9.76 15.38 -7.94
C ARG A 291 8.32 14.97 -8.18
N ARG A 292 7.36 15.89 -8.05
CA ARG A 292 5.98 15.65 -8.45
C ARG A 292 5.95 15.16 -9.91
N ALA A 293 6.17 13.88 -10.13
CA ALA A 293 5.42 13.08 -11.05
C ALA A 293 4.17 12.72 -10.25
N THR A 294 3.28 13.69 -10.10
CA THR A 294 1.87 13.36 -9.96
C THR A 294 1.56 12.45 -11.14
N ILE A 295 1.37 11.15 -10.89
CA ILE A 295 0.78 10.23 -11.86
C ILE A 295 -0.72 10.57 -11.93
N ASP A 296 -1.02 11.80 -12.35
CA ASP A 296 -2.33 12.21 -12.84
C ASP A 296 -2.33 12.24 -14.38
N HIS A 297 -1.17 12.07 -15.02
CA HIS A 297 -1.05 11.83 -16.46
C HIS A 297 -0.04 10.70 -16.68
N TYR A 298 -0.53 9.46 -16.63
CA TYR A 298 -0.01 8.47 -17.55
C TYR A 298 -0.47 8.92 -18.94
N GLU A 299 0.45 9.47 -19.74
CA GLU A 299 0.27 9.45 -21.19
C GLU A 299 0.61 8.03 -21.64
N PRO A 300 -0.34 7.28 -22.25
CA PRO A 300 -0.02 6.04 -22.92
C PRO A 300 1.18 6.27 -23.84
N ALA A 301 2.11 5.31 -23.86
CA ALA A 301 3.22 5.38 -24.80
C ALA A 301 2.66 5.73 -26.18
N ALA A 302 3.13 6.84 -26.77
CA ALA A 302 2.67 7.24 -28.08
C ALA A 302 2.83 6.02 -29.01
N PRO A 303 1.82 5.67 -29.83
CA PRO A 303 1.94 4.52 -30.71
C PRO A 303 3.17 4.72 -31.59
N HIS A 304 4.19 3.88 -31.38
CA HIS A 304 5.39 3.87 -32.21
C HIS A 304 5.09 2.98 -33.41
N ALA A 305 5.47 3.42 -34.61
CA ALA A 305 5.41 2.56 -35.78
C ALA A 305 6.39 1.39 -35.55
N PRO A 306 5.93 0.14 -35.43
CA PRO A 306 6.80 -1.01 -35.28
C PRO A 306 7.69 -1.16 -36.52
N ARG A 307 8.95 -1.62 -36.39
CA ARG A 307 9.79 -1.85 -37.58
C ARG A 307 9.29 -3.05 -38.36
N ALA A 308 8.68 -4.02 -37.68
CA ALA A 308 7.87 -5.09 -38.27
C ALA A 308 6.81 -5.59 -37.28
N VAL A 309 5.71 -6.16 -37.79
CA VAL A 309 4.66 -6.82 -37.00
C VAL A 309 4.55 -8.27 -37.42
N THR A 310 4.53 -9.17 -36.44
CA THR A 310 4.29 -10.60 -36.66
C THR A 310 3.14 -11.07 -35.78
N ILE A 311 2.13 -11.67 -36.42
CA ILE A 311 1.04 -12.35 -35.73
C ILE A 311 1.50 -13.76 -35.39
N VAL A 312 1.28 -14.18 -34.15
CA VAL A 312 1.56 -15.53 -33.66
C VAL A 312 0.25 -16.18 -33.26
N ALA A 313 -0.05 -17.35 -33.79
CA ALA A 313 -1.28 -18.07 -33.52
C ALA A 313 -0.99 -19.48 -33.01
N LEU A 314 -1.68 -19.90 -31.96
CA LEU A 314 -1.76 -21.30 -31.56
C LEU A 314 -2.96 -21.94 -32.27
N ALA A 315 -2.70 -22.89 -33.17
CA ALA A 315 -3.73 -23.58 -33.94
C ALA A 315 -3.45 -25.08 -34.03
N GLY A 316 -4.42 -25.92 -33.64
CA GLY A 316 -4.28 -27.38 -33.69
C GLY A 316 -3.07 -27.95 -32.93
N GLY A 317 -2.63 -27.28 -31.87
CA GLY A 317 -1.46 -27.66 -31.09
C GLY A 317 -0.10 -27.31 -31.72
N ALA A 318 -0.09 -26.45 -32.75
CA ALA A 318 1.11 -25.91 -33.37
C ALA A 318 1.15 -24.39 -33.27
N VAL A 319 2.35 -23.83 -33.09
CA VAL A 319 2.56 -22.38 -33.07
C VAL A 319 2.94 -21.91 -34.47
N LYS A 320 2.10 -21.07 -35.03
CA LYS A 320 2.21 -20.51 -36.37
C LYS A 320 2.57 -19.02 -36.27
N SER A 321 3.38 -18.53 -37.21
CA SER A 321 3.68 -17.11 -37.36
C SER A 321 3.30 -16.63 -38.76
N MET A 322 2.90 -15.36 -38.87
CA MET A 322 2.48 -14.77 -40.14
C MET A 322 2.63 -13.25 -40.12
N HIS A 323 2.97 -12.69 -41.27
CA HIS A 323 2.87 -11.26 -41.51
C HIS A 323 1.38 -10.89 -41.75
N PRO A 324 0.91 -9.68 -41.35
CA PRO A 324 -0.47 -9.24 -41.60
C PRO A 324 -0.93 -9.33 -43.07
N ASP A 325 -0.01 -9.14 -44.02
CA ASP A 325 -0.28 -9.23 -45.46
C ASP A 325 -0.11 -10.64 -46.05
N ALA A 326 0.20 -11.65 -45.23
CA ALA A 326 0.37 -13.01 -45.72
C ALA A 326 -0.99 -13.65 -46.04
N ASN A 327 -1.02 -14.56 -47.02
CA ASN A 327 -2.22 -15.34 -47.32
C ASN A 327 -2.24 -16.69 -46.57
N ARG A 328 -1.10 -17.09 -46.00
CA ARG A 328 -0.93 -18.36 -45.27
C ARG A 328 0.06 -18.20 -44.12
N ALA A 329 -0.16 -18.98 -43.07
CA ALA A 329 0.73 -19.02 -41.92
C ALA A 329 1.96 -19.94 -42.15
N SER A 330 3.06 -19.61 -41.49
CA SER A 330 4.30 -20.41 -41.46
C SER A 330 4.47 -21.08 -40.10
N ASP A 331 5.08 -22.25 -40.06
CA ASP A 331 5.44 -22.90 -38.78
C ASP A 331 6.53 -22.07 -38.09
N LEU A 332 6.27 -21.63 -36.85
CA LEU A 332 7.25 -20.89 -36.06
C LEU A 332 8.20 -21.85 -35.34
N LEU A 333 7.66 -22.95 -34.79
CA LEU A 333 8.45 -24.00 -34.12
C LEU A 333 8.62 -25.21 -35.05
N ALA A 334 9.87 -25.60 -35.32
CA ALA A 334 10.18 -26.79 -36.13
C ALA A 334 9.99 -28.08 -35.33
N ARG A 335 9.18 -29.01 -35.87
CA ARG A 335 9.00 -30.46 -35.57
C ARG A 335 8.75 -30.95 -34.12
N ASP A 336 9.27 -30.28 -33.08
CA ASP A 336 9.31 -30.78 -31.68
C ASP A 336 8.30 -30.11 -30.74
N SER A 337 7.40 -29.28 -31.28
CA SER A 337 6.36 -28.54 -30.55
C SER A 337 4.96 -28.86 -31.08
N ARG A 338 4.70 -30.15 -31.33
CA ARG A 338 3.34 -30.65 -31.49
C ARG A 338 2.76 -30.84 -30.10
N ASN A 339 1.50 -30.42 -29.90
CA ASN A 339 0.77 -30.41 -28.61
C ASN A 339 1.07 -29.20 -27.70
N VAL A 340 1.39 -28.04 -28.27
CA VAL A 340 1.37 -26.78 -27.50
C VAL A 340 -0.06 -26.48 -27.06
N THR A 341 -0.27 -26.21 -25.78
CA THR A 341 -1.60 -25.93 -25.22
C THR A 341 -1.78 -24.47 -24.85
N GLN A 342 -0.69 -23.75 -24.57
CA GLN A 342 -0.71 -22.33 -24.24
C GLN A 342 0.51 -21.61 -24.84
N ILE A 343 0.32 -20.34 -25.19
CA ILE A 343 1.39 -19.44 -25.62
C ILE A 343 1.31 -18.12 -24.84
N ALA A 344 2.46 -17.49 -24.59
CA ALA A 344 2.57 -16.15 -24.04
C ALA A 344 3.67 -15.34 -24.76
N LEU A 345 3.57 -14.02 -24.74
CA LEU A 345 4.57 -13.11 -25.30
C LEU A 345 5.35 -12.47 -24.15
N GLY A 346 6.67 -12.37 -24.31
CA GLY A 346 7.54 -11.60 -23.42
C GLY A 346 7.23 -10.10 -23.47
N THR A 347 7.65 -9.38 -22.43
CA THR A 347 7.56 -7.91 -22.39
C THR A 347 8.49 -7.23 -23.37
N ASP A 348 9.47 -7.96 -23.91
CA ASP A 348 10.31 -7.54 -25.03
C ASP A 348 9.56 -7.49 -26.36
N GLU A 349 8.28 -7.89 -26.38
CA GLU A 349 7.39 -7.99 -27.54
C GLU A 349 7.92 -8.89 -28.66
N ARG A 350 8.95 -9.71 -28.38
CA ARG A 350 9.73 -10.44 -29.36
C ARG A 350 9.84 -11.92 -29.06
N THR A 351 9.87 -12.28 -27.78
CA THR A 351 10.05 -13.66 -27.34
C THR A 351 8.69 -14.32 -27.14
N VAL A 352 8.46 -15.45 -27.82
CA VAL A 352 7.26 -16.27 -27.65
C VAL A 352 7.58 -17.45 -26.73
N TYR A 353 6.81 -17.59 -25.67
CA TYR A 353 6.85 -18.74 -24.77
C TYR A 353 5.76 -19.72 -25.15
N SER A 354 6.14 -20.97 -25.38
CA SER A 354 5.23 -22.06 -25.73
C SER A 354 5.23 -23.11 -24.64
N TYR A 355 4.06 -23.43 -24.12
CA TYR A 355 3.86 -24.42 -23.08
C TYR A 355 3.32 -25.73 -23.68
N THR A 356 4.04 -26.83 -23.47
CA THR A 356 3.76 -28.16 -24.03
C THR A 356 4.19 -29.24 -23.04
N ASP A 357 3.30 -30.16 -22.67
CA ASP A 357 3.60 -31.31 -21.81
C ASP A 357 4.37 -30.98 -20.50
N ARG A 358 4.02 -29.88 -19.81
CA ARG A 358 4.74 -29.33 -18.65
C ARG A 358 6.16 -28.87 -18.94
N PHE A 359 6.42 -28.47 -20.17
CA PHE A 359 7.64 -27.76 -20.55
C PHE A 359 7.30 -26.40 -21.11
N VAL A 360 8.16 -25.43 -20.84
CA VAL A 360 8.20 -24.16 -21.55
C VAL A 360 9.38 -24.16 -22.51
N VAL A 361 9.15 -23.61 -23.70
CA VAL A 361 10.20 -23.25 -24.67
C VAL A 361 10.05 -21.77 -24.99
N ALA A 362 11.13 -21.01 -24.87
CA ALA A 362 11.18 -19.62 -25.32
C ALA A 362 11.76 -19.57 -26.73
N GLN A 363 11.18 -18.76 -27.61
CA GLN A 363 11.66 -18.60 -28.98
C GLN A 363 11.65 -17.14 -29.40
N ASP A 364 12.76 -16.68 -29.97
CA ASP A 364 12.87 -15.37 -30.59
C ASP A 364 12.19 -15.38 -31.96
N ILE A 365 11.17 -14.53 -32.14
CA ILE A 365 10.37 -14.45 -33.37
C ILE A 365 11.18 -14.06 -34.61
N VAL A 366 12.29 -13.32 -34.43
CA VAL A 366 13.11 -12.77 -35.52
C VAL A 366 14.15 -13.78 -35.96
N THR A 367 14.85 -14.38 -35.00
CA THR A 367 15.96 -15.29 -35.29
C THR A 367 15.50 -16.74 -35.45
N GLY A 368 14.32 -17.08 -34.93
CA GLY A 368 13.81 -18.44 -34.84
C GLY A 368 14.54 -19.30 -33.80
N ASN A 369 15.52 -18.75 -33.08
CA ASN A 369 16.27 -19.48 -32.07
C ASN A 369 15.38 -19.80 -30.88
N ALA A 370 15.36 -21.08 -30.49
CA ALA A 370 14.64 -21.57 -29.33
C ALA A 370 15.60 -21.93 -28.19
N THR A 371 15.16 -21.71 -26.95
CA THR A 371 15.86 -22.16 -25.75
C THR A 371 15.66 -23.66 -25.52
N ALA A 372 16.42 -24.23 -24.59
CA ALA A 372 16.18 -25.59 -24.13
C ALA A 372 14.83 -25.70 -23.39
N LYS A 373 14.17 -26.86 -23.49
CA LYS A 373 12.93 -27.14 -22.75
C LYS A 373 13.17 -27.03 -21.25
N GLN A 374 12.37 -26.21 -20.58
CA GLN A 374 12.39 -26.06 -19.13
C GLN A 374 11.20 -26.78 -18.52
N ALA A 375 11.48 -27.73 -17.64
CA ALA A 375 10.45 -28.54 -16.99
C ALA A 375 9.70 -27.73 -15.94
N LEU A 376 8.41 -28.03 -15.80
CA LEU A 376 7.49 -27.50 -14.82
C LEU A 376 6.81 -28.65 -14.07
N THR A 377 6.41 -28.37 -12.85
CA THR A 377 5.62 -29.26 -11.99
C THR A 377 4.14 -28.89 -12.01
N VAL A 378 3.84 -27.62 -12.27
CA VAL A 378 2.48 -27.07 -12.40
C VAL A 378 2.02 -27.12 -13.85
N ASP A 379 0.74 -27.46 -14.04
CA ASP A 379 0.04 -27.40 -15.33
C ASP A 379 -1.05 -26.33 -15.28
N GLY A 380 -1.11 -25.46 -16.28
CA GLY A 380 -2.02 -24.31 -16.25
C GLY A 380 -1.78 -23.27 -17.34
N ILE A 381 -2.20 -22.04 -17.05
CA ILE A 381 -2.10 -20.91 -17.98
C ILE A 381 -0.72 -20.29 -17.84
N VAL A 382 -0.03 -20.09 -18.97
CA VAL A 382 1.27 -19.42 -19.04
C VAL A 382 1.08 -17.92 -19.29
N ALA A 383 1.87 -17.11 -18.58
CA ALA A 383 1.99 -15.67 -18.81
C ALA A 383 3.43 -15.21 -18.56
N ALA A 384 3.92 -14.26 -19.34
CA ALA A 384 5.13 -13.53 -18.99
C ALA A 384 4.79 -12.53 -17.88
N ASN A 385 5.64 -12.47 -16.85
CA ASN A 385 5.52 -11.43 -15.85
C ASN A 385 5.93 -10.09 -16.48
N ARG A 386 5.30 -9.01 -16.02
CA ARG A 386 5.60 -7.67 -16.53
C ARG A 386 6.92 -7.11 -16.03
N ASP A 387 7.61 -7.80 -15.11
CA ASP A 387 8.99 -7.51 -14.72
C ASP A 387 9.99 -7.70 -15.88
N GLY A 388 9.64 -8.45 -16.93
CA GLY A 388 10.52 -8.78 -18.05
C GLY A 388 11.65 -9.76 -17.74
N HIS A 389 11.71 -10.27 -16.53
CA HIS A 389 12.72 -11.20 -16.05
C HIS A 389 12.12 -12.55 -15.66
N SER A 390 10.79 -12.71 -15.62
CA SER A 390 10.16 -13.97 -15.25
C SER A 390 8.97 -14.38 -16.12
N LEU A 391 8.74 -15.68 -16.17
CA LEU A 391 7.56 -16.33 -16.73
C LEU A 391 6.83 -17.05 -15.60
N MET A 392 5.51 -17.16 -15.68
CA MET A 392 4.71 -17.86 -14.68
C MET A 392 3.75 -18.84 -15.34
N VAL A 393 3.52 -19.96 -14.66
CA VAL A 393 2.46 -20.92 -14.95
C VAL A 393 1.57 -21.03 -13.74
N VAL A 394 0.32 -20.60 -13.90
CA VAL A 394 -0.69 -20.62 -12.83
C VAL A 394 -1.67 -21.74 -13.13
N GLY A 395 -1.75 -22.71 -12.24
CA GLY A 395 -2.59 -23.90 -12.38
C GLY A 395 -3.42 -24.17 -11.13
N SER A 396 -4.27 -25.20 -11.20
CA SER A 396 -5.09 -25.60 -10.05
C SER A 396 -4.31 -26.28 -8.93
N THR A 397 -3.06 -26.64 -9.19
CA THR A 397 -2.18 -27.35 -8.25
C THR A 397 -1.05 -26.48 -7.71
N GLY A 398 -1.05 -25.18 -8.02
CA GLY A 398 -0.04 -24.24 -7.59
C GLY A 398 0.31 -23.23 -8.67
N VAL A 399 1.33 -22.45 -8.39
CA VAL A 399 1.95 -21.52 -9.33
C VAL A 399 3.44 -21.83 -9.39
N GLU A 400 4.00 -21.80 -10.58
CA GLU A 400 5.45 -21.92 -10.77
C GLU A 400 5.96 -20.74 -11.58
N GLN A 401 6.91 -20.00 -11.01
CA GLN A 401 7.56 -18.86 -11.64
C GLN A 401 8.97 -19.26 -12.04
N ILE A 402 9.32 -18.98 -13.30
CA ILE A 402 10.62 -19.21 -13.90
C ILE A 402 11.32 -17.86 -14.02
N ASP A 403 12.53 -17.76 -13.47
CA ASP A 403 13.46 -16.68 -13.79
C ASP A 403 14.11 -16.94 -15.16
N LEU A 404 13.96 -15.97 -16.07
CA LEU A 404 14.35 -16.07 -17.48
C LEU A 404 15.85 -15.95 -17.70
N GLU A 405 16.60 -15.36 -16.76
CA GLU A 405 18.04 -15.18 -16.86
C GLU A 405 18.79 -16.42 -16.36
N THR A 406 18.34 -16.96 -15.22
CA THR A 406 19.00 -18.04 -14.49
C THR A 406 18.39 -19.41 -14.80
N GLY A 407 17.14 -19.45 -15.30
CA GLY A 407 16.39 -20.69 -15.49
C GLY A 407 15.98 -21.37 -14.18
N GLN A 408 15.99 -20.65 -13.05
CA GLN A 408 15.52 -21.19 -11.78
C GLN A 408 13.99 -21.10 -11.67
N ASN A 409 13.40 -22.10 -11.01
CA ASN A 409 11.95 -22.17 -10.80
C ASN A 409 11.65 -21.98 -9.31
N GLU A 410 10.61 -21.22 -9.01
CA GLU A 410 10.04 -21.06 -7.67
C GLU A 410 8.58 -21.53 -7.69
N TYR A 411 8.19 -22.34 -6.70
CA TYR A 411 6.83 -22.86 -6.55
C TYR A 411 6.09 -22.11 -5.45
N PHE A 412 4.82 -21.81 -5.70
CA PHE A 412 3.91 -21.19 -4.76
C PHE A 412 2.62 -21.99 -4.61
N ASP A 413 2.10 -22.04 -3.38
CA ASP A 413 0.88 -22.77 -3.07
C ASP A 413 -0.36 -21.98 -3.52
N TYR A 414 -1.13 -22.54 -4.44
CA TYR A 414 -2.34 -21.93 -4.98
C TYR A 414 -3.32 -23.02 -5.45
N HIS A 415 -4.59 -22.90 -5.07
CA HIS A 415 -5.61 -23.94 -5.29
C HIS A 415 -6.84 -23.44 -6.05
N GLY A 416 -6.77 -22.23 -6.62
CA GLY A 416 -7.85 -21.70 -7.47
C GLY A 416 -7.87 -22.36 -8.84
N GLN A 417 -9.00 -22.32 -9.53
CA GLN A 417 -9.14 -22.82 -10.91
C GLN A 417 -9.03 -21.62 -11.86
N PRO A 418 -7.87 -21.39 -12.50
CA PRO A 418 -7.66 -20.21 -13.33
C PRO A 418 -8.35 -20.37 -14.69
N GLU A 419 -9.17 -19.39 -15.05
CA GLU A 419 -9.81 -19.27 -16.38
C GLU A 419 -9.03 -18.31 -17.29
N ALA A 420 -8.51 -17.22 -16.71
CA ALA A 420 -7.69 -16.23 -17.40
C ALA A 420 -6.72 -15.58 -16.42
N LEU A 421 -5.62 -15.05 -16.95
CA LEU A 421 -4.61 -14.32 -16.18
C LEU A 421 -4.45 -12.91 -16.71
N ALA A 422 -4.24 -11.97 -15.79
CA ALA A 422 -3.80 -10.61 -16.08
C ALA A 422 -2.67 -10.23 -15.12
N PRO A 423 -1.39 -10.42 -15.50
CA PRO A 423 -0.25 -9.95 -14.71
C PRO A 423 -0.28 -8.43 -14.53
N SER A 424 -0.09 -7.95 -13.30
CA SER A 424 -0.16 -6.52 -12.99
C SER A 424 1.04 -5.74 -13.53
N TYR A 425 0.82 -4.51 -13.99
CA TYR A 425 1.88 -3.60 -14.45
C TYR A 425 2.46 -2.73 -13.33
N LYS A 426 1.80 -2.67 -12.17
CA LYS A 426 2.14 -1.73 -11.09
C LYS A 426 2.65 -2.40 -9.83
N HIS A 427 2.35 -3.68 -9.67
CA HIS A 427 2.63 -4.41 -8.45
C HIS A 427 3.09 -5.81 -8.82
N ASN A 428 3.90 -6.43 -7.97
CA ASN A 428 4.35 -7.80 -8.17
C ASN A 428 3.28 -8.84 -7.77
N HIS A 429 2.11 -8.79 -8.43
CA HIS A 429 1.00 -9.72 -8.27
C HIS A 429 0.31 -10.02 -9.61
N VAL A 430 -0.53 -11.05 -9.60
CA VAL A 430 -1.27 -11.52 -10.78
C VAL A 430 -2.76 -11.53 -10.45
N PHE A 431 -3.57 -10.97 -11.33
CA PHE A 431 -5.02 -11.12 -11.26
C PHE A 431 -5.40 -12.44 -11.94
N VAL A 432 -6.03 -13.33 -11.18
CA VAL A 432 -6.42 -14.66 -11.65
C VAL A 432 -7.94 -14.74 -11.67
N ALA A 433 -8.52 -14.81 -12.87
CA ALA A 433 -9.95 -15.05 -13.02
C ALA A 433 -10.27 -16.48 -12.59
N THR A 434 -11.29 -16.62 -11.74
CA THR A 434 -11.83 -17.89 -11.28
C THR A 434 -13.35 -17.82 -11.27
N ALA A 435 -14.03 -18.97 -11.13
CA ALA A 435 -15.49 -19.00 -10.97
C ALA A 435 -16.03 -18.23 -9.74
N ARG A 436 -15.17 -17.81 -8.79
CA ARG A 436 -15.56 -17.03 -7.61
C ARG A 436 -15.36 -15.52 -7.78
N GLY A 437 -14.74 -15.07 -8.87
CA GLY A 437 -14.26 -13.70 -9.05
C GLY A 437 -12.77 -13.67 -9.42
N ILE A 438 -12.08 -12.60 -9.07
CA ILE A 438 -10.68 -12.39 -9.47
C ILE A 438 -9.78 -12.45 -8.24
N ASP A 439 -9.00 -13.52 -8.11
CA ASP A 439 -8.03 -13.67 -7.02
C ASP A 439 -6.83 -12.73 -7.26
N LEU A 440 -6.40 -12.01 -6.20
CA LEU A 440 -5.15 -11.27 -6.20
C LEU A 440 -4.04 -12.20 -5.72
N LEU A 441 -3.25 -12.74 -6.63
CA LEU A 441 -2.17 -13.66 -6.30
C LEU A 441 -0.84 -12.92 -6.13
N TYR A 442 -0.34 -12.84 -4.88
CA TYR A 442 0.96 -12.23 -4.58
C TYR A 442 2.08 -13.26 -4.70
N LEU A 443 3.00 -13.04 -5.63
CA LEU A 443 4.12 -13.94 -5.88
C LEU A 443 5.18 -13.82 -4.76
N ASN A 444 5.55 -12.59 -4.39
CA ASN A 444 6.54 -12.30 -3.33
C ASN A 444 6.11 -12.69 -1.90
N LEU A 445 4.83 -13.03 -1.69
CA LEU A 445 4.30 -13.50 -0.40
C LEU A 445 4.07 -15.02 -0.38
N GLY A 446 4.70 -15.77 -1.28
CA GLY A 446 4.60 -17.22 -1.32
C GLY A 446 3.32 -17.73 -1.99
N GLY A 447 2.73 -16.96 -2.92
CA GLY A 447 1.47 -17.31 -3.61
C GLY A 447 0.20 -17.02 -2.82
N ARG A 448 0.26 -16.16 -1.79
CA ARG A 448 -0.92 -15.83 -1.00
C ARG A 448 -1.95 -15.07 -1.83
N THR A 449 -3.22 -15.39 -1.57
CA THR A 449 -4.39 -14.70 -2.11
C THR A 449 -5.13 -13.94 -1.00
N PRO A 450 -4.65 -12.75 -0.59
CA PRO A 450 -5.25 -12.01 0.51
C PRO A 450 -6.68 -11.54 0.22
N TYR A 451 -7.05 -11.44 -1.06
CA TYR A 451 -8.34 -10.92 -1.48
C TYR A 451 -8.79 -11.54 -2.81
N THR A 452 -10.10 -11.71 -2.96
CA THR A 452 -10.78 -12.05 -4.22
C THR A 452 -11.74 -10.91 -4.54
N ILE A 453 -11.56 -10.24 -5.68
CA ILE A 453 -12.49 -9.22 -6.16
C ILE A 453 -13.79 -9.91 -6.57
N PRO A 454 -14.92 -9.57 -5.95
CA PRO A 454 -16.20 -10.15 -6.32
C PRO A 454 -16.62 -9.66 -7.71
N VAL A 455 -17.01 -10.60 -8.57
CA VAL A 455 -17.61 -10.37 -9.90
C VAL A 455 -18.95 -11.12 -9.91
N ASP A 456 -20.00 -10.50 -10.46
CA ASP A 456 -21.35 -11.10 -10.47
C ASP A 456 -21.50 -12.10 -11.63
N GLY A 457 -20.80 -13.23 -11.52
CA GLY A 457 -20.80 -14.32 -12.50
C GLY A 457 -19.41 -14.92 -12.70
N ILE A 458 -19.26 -15.71 -13.76
CA ILE A 458 -17.98 -16.36 -14.09
C ILE A 458 -17.24 -15.49 -15.12
N PRO A 459 -16.07 -14.93 -14.79
CA PRO A 459 -15.23 -14.26 -15.77
C PRO A 459 -14.77 -15.25 -16.85
N VAL A 460 -14.95 -14.89 -18.13
CA VAL A 460 -14.54 -15.73 -19.28
C VAL A 460 -13.39 -15.13 -20.08
N ALA A 461 -13.18 -13.82 -19.99
CA ALA A 461 -12.03 -13.13 -20.58
C ALA A 461 -11.66 -11.91 -19.74
N MET A 462 -10.37 -11.59 -19.70
CA MET A 462 -9.85 -10.38 -19.06
C MET A 462 -8.88 -9.67 -19.99
N ALA A 463 -8.98 -8.34 -20.05
CA ALA A 463 -8.02 -7.48 -20.72
C ALA A 463 -7.52 -6.40 -19.75
N MET A 464 -6.22 -6.39 -19.47
CA MET A 464 -5.59 -5.36 -18.64
C MET A 464 -5.17 -4.17 -19.50
N ALA A 465 -5.48 -2.97 -19.03
CA ALA A 465 -4.97 -1.72 -19.60
C ALA A 465 -3.44 -1.66 -19.48
N GLY A 466 -2.73 -1.14 -20.49
CA GLY A 466 -1.28 -0.96 -20.46
C GLY A 466 -0.79 -0.01 -19.35
N SER A 467 -1.64 0.90 -18.88
CA SER A 467 -1.45 1.75 -17.71
C SER A 467 -1.48 0.97 -16.38
N GLY A 468 -1.93 -0.29 -16.41
CA GLY A 468 -2.12 -1.12 -15.23
C GLY A 468 -3.24 -0.66 -14.30
N THR A 469 -4.02 0.35 -14.67
CA THR A 469 -5.04 0.97 -13.80
C THR A 469 -6.39 0.27 -13.83
N ARG A 470 -6.68 -0.47 -14.90
CA ARG A 470 -7.98 -1.10 -15.14
C ARG A 470 -7.85 -2.49 -15.72
N ILE A 471 -8.79 -3.36 -15.34
CA ILE A 471 -9.03 -4.64 -16.01
C ILE A 471 -10.47 -4.63 -16.51
N TYR A 472 -10.65 -4.96 -17.78
CA TYR A 472 -11.95 -5.17 -18.39
C TYR A 472 -12.26 -6.66 -18.38
N VAL A 473 -13.43 -7.03 -17.86
CA VAL A 473 -13.77 -8.40 -17.54
C VAL A 473 -15.08 -8.77 -18.24
N ALA A 474 -15.02 -9.74 -19.15
CA ALA A 474 -16.21 -10.31 -19.74
C ALA A 474 -16.80 -11.35 -18.79
N VAL A 475 -18.08 -11.21 -18.46
CA VAL A 475 -18.79 -12.18 -17.61
C VAL A 475 -19.61 -13.12 -18.49
N GLY A 476 -19.41 -14.43 -18.32
CA GLY A 476 -19.97 -15.47 -19.16
C GLY A 476 -21.50 -15.41 -19.28
N GLY A 477 -21.98 -15.40 -20.52
CA GLY A 477 -23.41 -15.37 -20.83
C GLY A 477 -24.10 -14.02 -20.62
N GLN A 478 -23.37 -13.01 -20.13
CA GLN A 478 -23.90 -11.68 -19.90
C GLN A 478 -23.50 -10.70 -21.01
N LYS A 479 -24.27 -9.63 -21.13
CA LYS A 479 -24.05 -8.54 -22.09
C LYS A 479 -23.46 -7.30 -21.41
N ILE A 480 -22.53 -7.54 -20.50
CA ILE A 480 -21.82 -6.52 -19.74
C ILE A 480 -20.34 -6.86 -19.68
N ILE A 481 -19.51 -5.81 -19.66
CA ILE A 481 -18.10 -5.87 -19.33
C ILE A 481 -17.90 -5.11 -18.02
N ASP A 482 -17.38 -5.80 -17.00
CA ASP A 482 -17.04 -5.20 -15.72
C ASP A 482 -15.70 -4.46 -15.83
N VAL A 483 -15.63 -3.28 -15.23
CA VAL A 483 -14.43 -2.45 -15.16
C VAL A 483 -13.92 -2.53 -13.73
N VAL A 484 -12.80 -3.20 -13.56
CA VAL A 484 -12.14 -3.39 -12.27
C VAL A 484 -11.04 -2.34 -12.11
N ASP A 485 -11.04 -1.64 -10.98
CA ASP A 485 -9.95 -0.77 -10.56
C ASP A 485 -8.89 -1.60 -9.83
N THR A 486 -7.66 -1.58 -10.34
CA THR A 486 -6.53 -2.38 -9.84
C THR A 486 -5.88 -1.82 -8.58
N GLU A 487 -6.28 -0.62 -8.12
CA GLU A 487 -5.80 0.02 -6.90
C GLU A 487 -6.81 -0.02 -5.77
N GLN A 488 -8.10 -0.08 -6.14
CA GLN A 488 -9.22 -0.24 -5.21
C GLN A 488 -9.63 -1.70 -5.04
N TYR A 489 -9.18 -2.58 -5.94
CA TYR A 489 -9.52 -4.00 -5.97
C TYR A 489 -11.04 -4.24 -5.99
N ALA A 490 -11.75 -3.46 -6.78
CA ALA A 490 -13.21 -3.49 -6.85
C ALA A 490 -13.68 -3.30 -8.29
N VAL A 491 -14.84 -3.86 -8.62
CA VAL A 491 -15.60 -3.47 -9.81
C VAL A 491 -16.13 -2.05 -9.55
N VAL A 492 -15.71 -1.10 -10.37
CA VAL A 492 -16.04 0.33 -10.21
C VAL A 492 -17.02 0.83 -11.27
N ASP A 493 -17.18 0.10 -12.37
CA ASP A 493 -18.05 0.49 -13.47
C ASP A 493 -18.44 -0.71 -14.36
N HIS A 494 -19.43 -0.51 -15.22
CA HIS A 494 -19.89 -1.48 -16.20
C HIS A 494 -20.05 -0.84 -17.60
N ILE A 495 -19.71 -1.60 -18.64
CA ILE A 495 -19.92 -1.25 -20.04
C ILE A 495 -20.95 -2.23 -20.61
N ALA A 496 -22.11 -1.72 -21.01
CA ALA A 496 -23.11 -2.52 -21.70
C ALA A 496 -22.67 -2.79 -23.15
N VAL A 497 -22.90 -4.02 -23.60
CA VAL A 497 -22.56 -4.49 -24.96
C VAL A 497 -23.77 -5.18 -25.59
N ASP A 498 -23.78 -5.37 -26.91
CA ASP A 498 -24.92 -6.01 -27.57
C ASP A 498 -24.77 -7.54 -27.68
N VAL A 499 -23.57 -8.06 -27.39
CA VAL A 499 -23.16 -9.44 -27.58
C VAL A 499 -22.70 -10.09 -26.27
N ALA A 500 -22.79 -11.42 -26.18
CA ALA A 500 -22.13 -12.17 -25.12
C ALA A 500 -20.64 -12.28 -25.48
N ALA A 501 -19.79 -11.64 -24.70
CA ALA A 501 -18.37 -11.53 -24.99
C ALA A 501 -17.65 -12.86 -24.76
N THR A 502 -16.80 -13.24 -25.72
CA THR A 502 -15.92 -14.43 -25.66
C THR A 502 -14.45 -14.05 -25.50
N SER A 503 -14.06 -12.87 -25.99
CA SER A 503 -12.70 -12.36 -25.90
C SER A 503 -12.70 -10.82 -25.83
N LEU A 504 -11.64 -10.25 -25.30
CA LEU A 504 -11.46 -8.81 -25.13
C LEU A 504 -10.06 -8.40 -25.56
N ALA A 505 -9.95 -7.24 -26.20
CA ALA A 505 -8.67 -6.57 -26.41
C ALA A 505 -8.84 -5.06 -26.27
N ILE A 506 -7.83 -4.37 -25.76
CA ILE A 506 -7.85 -2.91 -25.57
C ILE A 506 -6.88 -2.24 -26.55
N SER A 507 -7.26 -1.08 -27.09
CA SER A 507 -6.35 -0.28 -27.91
C SER A 507 -5.13 0.18 -27.08
N PRO A 508 -3.93 0.32 -27.69
CA PRO A 508 -2.75 0.85 -26.99
C PRO A 508 -2.96 2.24 -26.36
N ARG A 509 -3.89 3.03 -26.91
CA ARG A 509 -4.29 4.35 -26.38
C ARG A 509 -5.33 4.28 -25.26
N GLU A 510 -5.83 3.09 -24.93
CA GLU A 510 -6.82 2.85 -23.89
C GLU A 510 -8.15 3.59 -24.07
N ASP A 511 -8.49 3.91 -25.31
CA ASP A 511 -9.70 4.65 -25.68
C ASP A 511 -10.79 3.77 -26.30
N VAL A 512 -10.43 2.60 -26.82
CA VAL A 512 -11.32 1.64 -27.49
C VAL A 512 -11.13 0.23 -26.91
N LEU A 513 -12.25 -0.39 -26.55
CA LEU A 513 -12.35 -1.80 -26.19
C LEU A 513 -12.93 -2.58 -27.37
N TYR A 514 -12.24 -3.64 -27.80
CA TYR A 514 -12.71 -4.59 -28.80
C TYR A 514 -13.31 -5.81 -28.10
N VAL A 515 -14.53 -6.17 -28.48
CA VAL A 515 -15.31 -7.22 -27.85
C VAL A 515 -15.62 -8.29 -28.89
N GLY A 516 -15.03 -9.47 -28.71
CA GLY A 516 -15.27 -10.64 -29.56
C GLY A 516 -16.50 -11.42 -29.11
N SER A 517 -17.18 -12.06 -30.04
CA SER A 517 -18.35 -12.89 -29.78
C SER A 517 -18.48 -14.02 -30.81
N ALA A 518 -19.45 -14.91 -30.61
CA ALA A 518 -19.78 -15.96 -31.58
C ALA A 518 -20.21 -15.45 -32.97
N GLY A 519 -20.65 -14.18 -33.08
CA GLY A 519 -21.14 -13.60 -34.34
C GLY A 519 -20.21 -12.58 -35.00
N GLY A 520 -19.18 -12.11 -34.29
CA GLY A 520 -18.36 -11.00 -34.77
C GLY A 520 -17.63 -10.25 -33.67
N VAL A 521 -17.12 -9.08 -34.03
CA VAL A 521 -16.41 -8.15 -33.15
C VAL A 521 -17.14 -6.81 -33.11
N GLU A 522 -17.21 -6.20 -31.92
CA GLU A 522 -17.64 -4.81 -31.71
C GLU A 522 -16.47 -3.96 -31.21
N ALA A 523 -16.37 -2.72 -31.68
CA ALA A 523 -15.45 -1.71 -31.13
C ALA A 523 -16.25 -0.69 -30.32
N ILE A 524 -15.87 -0.49 -29.07
CA ILE A 524 -16.59 0.34 -28.10
C ILE A 524 -15.65 1.39 -27.53
N THR A 525 -16.03 2.67 -27.61
CA THR A 525 -15.28 3.72 -26.94
C THR A 525 -15.46 3.61 -25.44
N ILE A 526 -14.37 3.48 -24.69
CA ILE A 526 -14.39 3.25 -23.24
C ILE A 526 -15.04 4.43 -22.50
N ARG A 527 -14.65 5.66 -22.86
CA ARG A 527 -15.13 6.89 -22.20
C ARG A 527 -16.64 7.10 -22.33
N THR A 528 -17.17 6.93 -23.53
CA THR A 528 -18.59 7.20 -23.84
C THR A 528 -19.46 5.95 -23.75
N LYS A 529 -18.85 4.75 -23.67
CA LYS A 529 -19.51 3.44 -23.66
C LYS A 529 -20.39 3.22 -24.88
N THR A 530 -19.97 3.76 -26.02
CA THR A 530 -20.71 3.69 -27.28
C THR A 530 -20.01 2.80 -28.27
N ARG A 531 -20.75 1.90 -28.92
CA ARG A 531 -20.26 1.15 -30.06
C ARG A 531 -20.01 2.08 -31.24
N ILE A 532 -18.80 2.03 -31.80
CA ILE A 532 -18.36 2.85 -32.95
C ILE A 532 -18.22 2.05 -34.24
N ALA A 533 -18.00 0.74 -34.17
CA ALA A 533 -17.94 -0.15 -35.32
C ALA A 533 -18.31 -1.59 -34.92
N ALA A 534 -18.68 -2.40 -35.91
CA ALA A 534 -18.87 -3.84 -35.76
C ALA A 534 -18.54 -4.56 -37.08
N ALA A 535 -17.99 -5.76 -36.97
CA ALA A 535 -17.75 -6.66 -38.10
C ALA A 535 -18.28 -8.06 -37.78
N ALA A 536 -18.99 -8.66 -38.73
CA ALA A 536 -19.53 -10.00 -38.60
C ALA A 536 -18.66 -11.01 -39.36
N PHE A 537 -18.52 -12.22 -38.81
CA PHE A 537 -17.71 -13.27 -39.40
C PHE A 537 -18.49 -14.58 -39.50
N LEU A 538 -18.12 -15.42 -40.47
CA LEU A 538 -18.59 -16.80 -40.59
C LEU A 538 -17.74 -17.69 -39.70
N GLY A 539 -17.94 -17.62 -38.38
CA GLY A 539 -17.16 -18.33 -37.38
C GLY A 539 -17.19 -17.61 -36.03
N SER A 540 -16.83 -18.33 -34.97
CA SER A 540 -16.77 -17.77 -33.62
C SER A 540 -15.44 -17.04 -33.43
N VAL A 541 -15.49 -15.82 -32.86
CA VAL A 541 -14.29 -15.12 -32.42
C VAL A 541 -13.82 -15.74 -31.11
N VAL A 542 -12.62 -16.32 -31.14
CA VAL A 542 -12.04 -16.99 -29.96
C VAL A 542 -11.03 -16.11 -29.23
N ASP A 543 -10.32 -15.25 -29.95
CA ASP A 543 -9.32 -14.38 -29.38
C ASP A 543 -9.08 -13.15 -30.26
N LEU A 544 -8.57 -12.08 -29.65
CA LEU A 544 -8.36 -10.77 -30.27
C LEU A 544 -7.00 -10.23 -29.89
N ALA A 545 -6.32 -9.60 -30.84
CA ALA A 545 -5.10 -8.87 -30.54
C ALA A 545 -5.01 -7.60 -31.38
N VAL A 546 -4.58 -6.50 -30.74
CA VAL A 546 -4.42 -5.20 -31.39
C VAL A 546 -2.96 -5.02 -31.77
N SER A 547 -2.71 -4.45 -32.94
CA SER A 547 -1.38 -3.99 -33.33
C SER A 547 -0.81 -2.97 -32.33
N PRO A 548 0.52 -2.92 -32.12
CA PRO A 548 1.15 -2.00 -31.14
C PRO A 548 0.92 -0.51 -31.42
N ASN A 549 0.80 -0.15 -32.71
CA ASN A 549 0.45 1.21 -33.15
C ASN A 549 -1.07 1.48 -33.13
N GLY A 550 -1.89 0.44 -32.94
CA GLY A 550 -3.34 0.53 -32.80
C GLY A 550 -4.13 0.72 -34.09
N ASP A 551 -3.51 0.52 -35.27
CA ASP A 551 -4.16 0.74 -36.57
C ASP A 551 -4.79 -0.51 -37.19
N GLN A 552 -4.43 -1.69 -36.68
CA GLN A 552 -4.99 -2.98 -37.06
C GLN A 552 -5.47 -3.80 -35.85
N LEU A 553 -6.55 -4.55 -36.07
CA LEU A 553 -7.06 -5.59 -35.18
C LEU A 553 -6.93 -6.95 -35.89
N TYR A 554 -6.41 -7.93 -35.16
CA TYR A 554 -6.33 -9.32 -35.59
C TYR A 554 -7.38 -10.14 -34.85
N VAL A 555 -8.15 -10.90 -35.61
CA VAL A 555 -9.31 -11.65 -35.10
C VAL A 555 -9.12 -13.13 -35.39
N ALA A 556 -9.00 -13.93 -34.34
CA ALA A 556 -8.91 -15.38 -34.45
C ALA A 556 -10.32 -15.97 -34.63
N LEU A 557 -10.54 -16.64 -35.77
CA LEU A 557 -11.80 -17.24 -36.14
C LEU A 557 -11.71 -18.76 -36.08
N ALA A 558 -12.68 -19.37 -35.42
CA ALA A 558 -12.83 -20.81 -35.29
C ALA A 558 -14.18 -21.31 -35.82
N GLY A 559 -14.26 -22.61 -36.14
CA GLY A 559 -15.45 -23.28 -36.63
C GLY A 559 -15.57 -23.29 -38.15
N LEU A 560 -16.44 -22.43 -38.70
CA LEU A 560 -16.70 -22.42 -40.16
C LEU A 560 -15.57 -21.80 -40.97
N SER A 561 -14.80 -20.89 -40.36
CA SER A 561 -13.59 -20.30 -40.94
C SER A 561 -12.45 -20.49 -39.94
N HIS A 562 -11.46 -21.32 -40.27
CA HIS A 562 -10.23 -21.48 -39.49
C HIS A 562 -9.20 -20.47 -40.00
N ALA A 563 -9.23 -19.25 -39.49
CA ALA A 563 -8.46 -18.16 -40.08
C ALA A 563 -8.16 -17.03 -39.09
N ILE A 564 -7.19 -16.17 -39.45
CA ILE A 564 -7.00 -14.87 -38.82
C ILE A 564 -7.52 -13.78 -39.77
N ALA A 565 -8.54 -13.04 -39.35
CA ALA A 565 -8.96 -11.85 -40.07
C ALA A 565 -8.13 -10.65 -39.63
N VAL A 566 -7.64 -9.88 -40.59
CA VAL A 566 -6.92 -8.62 -40.37
C VAL A 566 -7.85 -7.48 -40.75
N ALA A 567 -8.21 -6.65 -39.79
CA ALA A 567 -9.11 -5.51 -39.96
C ALA A 567 -8.44 -4.20 -39.55
N ASP A 568 -8.85 -3.08 -40.14
CA ASP A 568 -8.41 -1.77 -39.62
C ASP A 568 -9.05 -1.47 -38.26
N ALA A 569 -8.34 -0.72 -37.45
CA ALA A 569 -8.76 -0.30 -36.12
C ALA A 569 -8.91 1.23 -36.07
N PRO A 570 -9.99 1.78 -35.48
CA PRO A 570 -11.13 1.07 -34.89
C PRO A 570 -12.27 0.77 -35.88
N GLY A 571 -12.08 0.96 -37.20
CA GLY A 571 -13.14 0.89 -38.21
C GLY A 571 -13.69 -0.52 -38.51
N LEU A 572 -12.92 -1.57 -38.20
CA LEU A 572 -13.23 -2.99 -38.37
C LEU A 572 -13.55 -3.42 -39.82
N ARG A 573 -13.07 -2.70 -40.84
CA ARG A 573 -13.09 -3.15 -42.23
C ARG A 573 -11.99 -4.19 -42.44
N VAL A 574 -12.42 -5.40 -42.76
CA VAL A 574 -11.52 -6.52 -43.06
C VAL A 574 -10.71 -6.23 -44.32
N ALA A 575 -9.39 -6.24 -44.19
CA ALA A 575 -8.43 -6.04 -45.26
C ALA A 575 -7.87 -7.36 -45.80
N ASN A 576 -7.68 -8.35 -44.93
CA ASN A 576 -7.11 -9.65 -45.30
C ASN A 576 -7.68 -10.78 -44.43
N LEU A 577 -7.60 -12.02 -44.95
CA LEU A 577 -7.93 -13.24 -44.24
C LEU A 577 -6.82 -14.27 -44.45
N ILE A 578 -6.16 -14.66 -43.36
CA ILE A 578 -5.04 -15.60 -43.38
C ILE A 578 -5.56 -16.98 -43.01
N GLU A 579 -5.52 -17.93 -43.96
CA GLU A 579 -6.03 -19.28 -43.74
C GLU A 579 -5.11 -20.08 -42.80
N LEU A 580 -5.73 -20.83 -41.89
CA LEU A 580 -5.08 -21.78 -41.00
C LEU A 580 -5.52 -23.21 -41.32
N GLU A 581 -4.69 -24.18 -40.93
CA GLU A 581 -4.97 -25.61 -41.14
C GLU A 581 -5.87 -26.22 -40.05
N ALA A 582 -6.10 -25.49 -38.94
CA ALA A 582 -6.89 -25.91 -37.80
C ALA A 582 -7.45 -24.69 -37.05
N ASP A 583 -8.42 -24.93 -36.17
CA ASP A 583 -8.97 -23.89 -35.29
C ASP A 583 -7.85 -23.21 -34.46
N PRO A 584 -7.74 -21.87 -34.52
CA PRO A 584 -6.91 -21.14 -33.57
C PRO A 584 -7.56 -21.18 -32.19
N SER A 585 -6.75 -21.14 -31.13
CA SER A 585 -7.21 -21.01 -29.74
C SER A 585 -6.67 -19.79 -29.03
N ARG A 586 -5.54 -19.23 -29.51
CA ARG A 586 -4.93 -18.02 -28.96
C ARG A 586 -4.13 -17.28 -30.03
N ILE A 587 -4.12 -15.96 -29.97
CA ILE A 587 -3.26 -15.11 -30.81
C ILE A 587 -2.47 -14.11 -29.97
N LEU A 588 -1.25 -13.82 -30.43
CA LEU A 588 -0.35 -12.82 -29.87
C LEU A 588 0.19 -11.97 -31.02
N VAL A 589 0.63 -10.75 -30.69
CA VAL A 589 1.24 -9.83 -31.66
C VAL A 589 2.61 -9.46 -31.18
N ALA A 590 3.63 -9.84 -31.94
CA ALA A 590 5.01 -9.47 -31.70
C ALA A 590 5.39 -8.24 -32.53
N SER A 591 6.23 -7.39 -31.95
CA SER A 591 6.80 -6.19 -32.56
C SER A 591 8.28 -6.08 -32.27
N TYR A 592 9.05 -5.58 -33.24
CA TYR A 592 10.49 -5.34 -33.11
C TYR A 592 10.99 -4.27 -34.09
#